data_AF-A0A949LF84-F1
#
_entry.id   AF-A0A949LF84-F1
#
_cell.length_a   1.000
_cell.length_b   1.000
_cell.length_c   1.000
_cell.angle_alpha   90.00
_cell.angle_beta   90.00
_cell.angle_gamma   90.00
#
_symmetry.space_group_name_H-M   'P 1'
#
loop_
_entity.id
_entity.type
_entity.pdbx_description
1 polymer ?
#
loop_
_entity_poly.entity_id
_entity_poly.type
_entity_poly.pdbx_seq_one_letter_code
_entity_poly.pdbx_strand_id
1 'polypeptide(L)'
;MLKGLFHNPADRLPTAIIMAFFLVQVAAYLFVDSLWLAIPLAVLFLTLGSMSIAISHNHCHCETFKSPLLNRIYEVSLYLQSGVSPYAWVLHHVVGHHYNYLQQEKDPSPWKRPHDGSTM
;
A
#
# COMPACT_ATOMS: atom_id res chain seq x y z
N MET A 1 -1.34 -26.74 1.60
CA MET A 1 -2.09 -26.00 0.56
C MET A 1 -1.54 -24.59 0.24
N LEU A 2 -0.75 -23.93 1.11
CA LEU A 2 -0.25 -22.55 0.86
C LEU A 2 0.98 -22.44 -0.07
N LYS A 3 1.67 -23.53 -0.40
CA LYS A 3 2.91 -23.48 -1.20
C LYS A 3 2.69 -23.05 -2.66
N GLY A 4 1.45 -23.08 -3.16
CA GLY A 4 1.10 -22.71 -4.54
C GLY A 4 0.43 -21.35 -4.72
N LEU A 5 0.15 -20.60 -3.66
CA LEU A 5 -0.72 -19.42 -3.73
C LEU A 5 0.02 -18.11 -4.11
N PHE A 6 1.20 -17.92 -3.53
CA PHE A 6 2.02 -16.72 -3.67
C PHE A 6 3.05 -16.89 -4.79
N HIS A 7 3.42 -15.79 -5.46
CA HIS A 7 4.59 -15.77 -6.33
C HIS A 7 5.87 -15.98 -5.51
N ASN A 8 6.04 -15.22 -4.42
CA ASN A 8 7.19 -15.34 -3.52
C ASN A 8 6.77 -15.78 -2.09
N PRO A 9 7.46 -16.75 -1.48
CA PRO A 9 7.20 -17.14 -0.09
C PRO A 9 7.38 -16.01 0.93
N ALA A 10 8.22 -15.02 0.62
CA ALA A 10 8.49 -13.86 1.47
C ALA A 10 7.23 -12.99 1.71
N ASP A 11 6.28 -13.00 0.78
CA ASP A 11 5.07 -12.17 0.88
C ASP A 11 4.06 -12.70 1.90
N ARG A 12 4.18 -13.97 2.31
CA ARG A 12 3.19 -14.63 3.18
C ARG A 12 2.98 -13.90 4.50
N LEU A 13 4.08 -13.55 5.18
CA LEU A 13 4.02 -12.93 6.50
C LEU A 13 3.51 -11.47 6.41
N PRO A 14 4.05 -10.61 5.53
CA PRO A 14 3.50 -9.26 5.31
C PRO A 14 2.01 -9.27 4.94
N THR A 15 1.59 -10.16 4.02
CA THR A 15 0.18 -10.28 3.65
C THR A 15 -0.68 -10.71 4.83
N ALA A 16 -0.25 -11.70 5.62
CA ALA A 16 -1.02 -12.14 6.79
C ALA A 16 -1.18 -11.02 7.83
N ILE A 17 -0.11 -10.28 8.12
CA ILE A 17 -0.13 -9.16 9.07
C ILE A 17 -1.09 -8.08 8.58
N ILE A 18 -0.94 -7.64 7.33
CA ILE A 18 -1.72 -6.49 6.84
C ILE A 18 -3.21 -6.84 6.66
N MET A 19 -3.52 -8.08 6.29
CA MET A 19 -4.90 -8.55 6.19
C MET A 19 -5.53 -8.75 7.58
N ALA A 20 -4.79 -9.26 8.56
CA ALA A 20 -5.27 -9.32 9.94
C ALA A 20 -5.57 -7.92 10.48
N PHE A 21 -4.67 -6.97 10.21
CA PHE A 21 -4.86 -5.58 10.60
C PHE A 21 -6.07 -4.94 9.89
N PHE A 22 -6.25 -5.20 8.60
CA PHE A 22 -7.43 -4.77 7.85
C PHE A 22 -8.74 -5.29 8.46
N LEU A 23 -8.77 -6.56 8.87
CA LEU A 23 -9.94 -7.13 9.54
C LEU A 23 -10.23 -6.44 10.89
N VAL A 24 -9.20 -6.06 11.64
CA VAL A 24 -9.36 -5.26 12.88
C VAL A 24 -9.94 -3.88 12.56
N GLN A 25 -9.47 -3.23 11.50
CA GLN A 25 -10.00 -1.93 11.07
C GLN A 25 -11.48 -2.03 10.64
N VAL A 26 -11.85 -3.07 9.88
CA VAL A 26 -13.24 -3.32 9.49
C VAL A 26 -14.11 -3.63 10.71
N ALA A 27 -13.63 -4.45 11.65
CA ALA A 27 -14.34 -4.74 12.89
C ALA A 27 -14.57 -3.45 13.70
N ALA A 28 -13.56 -2.60 13.84
CA ALA A 28 -13.71 -1.33 14.52
C ALA A 28 -14.75 -0.43 13.83
N TYR A 29 -14.74 -0.36 12.50
CA TYR A 29 -15.75 0.39 11.74
C TYR A 29 -17.18 -0.10 11.97
N LEU A 30 -17.37 -1.42 12.11
CA LEU A 30 -18.70 -2.03 12.27
C LEU A 30 -19.22 -2.04 13.71
N PHE A 31 -18.33 -2.05 14.71
CA PHE A 31 -18.70 -2.30 16.11
C PHE A 31 -18.36 -1.17 17.09
N VAL A 32 -17.60 -0.15 16.68
CA VAL A 32 -17.29 1.00 17.54
C VAL A 32 -18.34 2.09 17.36
N ASP A 33 -19.28 2.16 18.31
CA ASP A 33 -20.36 3.15 18.31
C ASP A 33 -20.02 4.44 19.07
N SER A 34 -18.84 4.52 19.68
CA SER A 34 -18.39 5.69 20.45
C SER A 34 -17.45 6.55 19.63
N LEU A 35 -17.86 7.79 19.34
CA LEU A 35 -17.00 8.76 18.65
C LEU A 35 -15.67 9.01 19.40
N TRP A 36 -15.73 9.03 20.73
CA TRP A 36 -14.55 9.22 21.59
C TRP A 36 -13.56 8.07 21.53
N LEU A 37 -14.01 6.87 21.15
CA LEU A 37 -13.14 5.74 20.87
C LEU A 37 -12.73 5.67 19.39
N ALA A 38 -13.64 6.03 18.48
CA ALA A 38 -13.40 5.99 17.03
C ALA A 38 -12.28 6.96 16.61
N ILE A 39 -12.24 8.18 17.14
CA ILE A 39 -11.21 9.17 16.81
C ILE A 39 -9.78 8.66 17.14
N PRO A 40 -9.45 8.27 18.39
CA PRO A 40 -8.10 7.80 18.69
C PRO A 40 -7.76 6.50 17.94
N LEU A 41 -8.72 5.60 17.73
CA LEU A 41 -8.50 4.41 16.90
C LEU A 41 -8.20 4.78 15.45
N ALA A 42 -8.89 5.76 14.86
CA ALA A 42 -8.63 6.21 13.50
C ALA A 42 -7.21 6.77 13.37
N VAL A 43 -6.75 7.59 14.33
CA VAL A 43 -5.37 8.11 14.35
C VAL A 43 -4.33 6.99 14.47
N LEU A 44 -4.56 6.04 15.37
CA LEU A 44 -3.72 4.86 15.53
C LEU A 44 -3.68 4.04 14.24
N PHE A 45 -4.84 3.83 13.62
CA PHE A 45 -4.97 3.01 12.42
C PHE A 45 -4.39 3.67 11.19
N LEU A 46 -4.44 5.00 11.06
CA LEU A 46 -3.74 5.71 10.00
C LEU A 46 -2.23 5.52 10.14
N THR A 47 -1.69 5.65 11.36
CA THR A 47 -0.27 5.47 11.63
C THR A 47 0.20 4.05 11.30
N LEU A 48 -0.48 3.04 11.84
CA LEU A 48 -0.12 1.63 11.61
C LEU A 48 -0.45 1.19 10.17
N GLY A 49 -1.53 1.72 9.60
CA GLY A 49 -1.97 1.46 8.24
C GLY A 49 -0.99 1.97 7.18
N SER A 50 -0.14 2.94 7.51
CA SER A 50 0.94 3.38 6.61
C SER A 50 1.88 2.25 6.18
N MET A 51 1.99 1.15 6.94
CA MET A 51 2.75 -0.04 6.54
C MET A 51 2.21 -0.68 5.25
N SER A 52 0.92 -0.48 4.94
CA SER A 52 0.32 -0.93 3.67
C SER A 52 0.96 -0.26 2.46
N ILE A 53 1.58 0.92 2.60
CA ILE A 53 2.27 1.64 1.51
C ILE A 53 3.46 0.82 1.02
N ALA A 54 4.30 0.32 1.93
CA ALA A 54 5.46 -0.51 1.57
C ALA A 54 5.04 -1.84 0.91
N ILE A 55 3.89 -2.40 1.34
CA ILE A 55 3.36 -3.63 0.76
C ILE A 55 2.73 -3.36 -0.61
N SER A 56 2.03 -2.24 -0.77
CA SER A 56 1.46 -1.78 -2.04
C SER A 56 2.55 -1.49 -3.07
N HIS A 57 3.67 -0.91 -2.63
CA HIS A 57 4.87 -0.73 -3.42
C HIS A 57 5.37 -2.07 -4.00
N ASN A 58 5.53 -3.10 -3.15
CA ASN A 58 5.95 -4.41 -3.64
C ASN A 58 4.93 -5.03 -4.60
N HIS A 59 3.63 -4.92 -4.27
CA HIS A 59 2.54 -5.47 -5.07
C HIS A 59 2.45 -4.83 -6.46
N CYS A 60 2.72 -3.53 -6.59
CA CYS A 60 2.64 -2.83 -7.88
C CYS A 60 3.83 -3.14 -8.80
N HIS A 61 4.97 -3.57 -8.24
CA HIS A 61 6.10 -4.12 -9.00
C HIS A 61 5.85 -5.56 -9.44
N CYS A 62 5.30 -6.38 -8.54
CA CYS A 62 5.01 -7.77 -8.80
C CYS A 62 3.78 -8.20 -8.00
N GLU A 63 2.79 -8.77 -8.70
CA GLU A 63 1.60 -9.31 -8.07
C GLU A 63 1.95 -10.29 -6.94
N THR A 64 1.29 -10.16 -5.79
CA THR A 64 1.57 -10.98 -4.61
C THR A 64 1.12 -12.43 -4.79
N PHE A 65 -0.07 -12.62 -5.36
CA PHE A 65 -0.68 -13.93 -5.57
C PHE A 65 -0.61 -14.33 -7.04
N LYS A 66 -0.60 -15.64 -7.30
CA LYS A 66 -0.77 -16.20 -8.65
C LYS A 66 -2.21 -16.11 -9.16
N SER A 67 -3.15 -15.82 -8.27
CA SER A 67 -4.58 -15.74 -8.59
C SER A 67 -5.00 -14.28 -8.79
N PRO A 68 -5.51 -13.91 -9.98
CA PRO A 68 -5.99 -12.56 -10.26
C PRO A 68 -7.08 -12.09 -9.28
N LEU A 69 -7.99 -13.00 -8.90
CA LEU A 69 -9.07 -12.67 -7.95
C LEU A 69 -8.51 -12.32 -6.56
N LEU A 70 -7.50 -13.06 -6.10
CA LEU A 70 -6.89 -12.77 -4.80
C LEU A 70 -6.09 -11.48 -4.82
N ASN A 71 -5.39 -11.19 -5.92
CA ASN A 71 -4.77 -9.87 -6.11
C ASN A 71 -5.83 -8.77 -6.04
N ARG A 72 -6.97 -8.94 -6.72
CA ARG A 72 -8.02 -7.92 -6.70
C ARG A 72 -8.64 -7.68 -5.33
N ILE A 73 -8.88 -8.74 -4.55
CA ILE A 73 -9.35 -8.61 -3.16
C ILE A 73 -8.31 -7.88 -2.32
N TYR A 74 -7.04 -8.24 -2.49
CA TYR A 74 -5.93 -7.67 -1.74
C TYR A 74 -5.72 -6.18 -2.04
N GLU A 75 -5.78 -5.82 -3.31
CA GLU A 75 -5.75 -4.45 -3.81
C GLU A 75 -6.81 -3.55 -3.15
N VAL A 76 -8.04 -4.06 -2.94
CA VAL A 76 -9.10 -3.30 -2.27
C VAL A 76 -8.73 -3.04 -0.81
N SER A 77 -8.22 -4.04 -0.10
CA SER A 77 -7.75 -3.87 1.28
C SER A 77 -6.61 -2.85 1.37
N LEU A 78 -5.60 -2.97 0.50
CA LEU A 78 -4.48 -2.04 0.43
C LEU A 78 -4.91 -0.61 0.07
N TYR A 79 -5.88 -0.47 -0.84
CA TYR A 79 -6.46 0.83 -1.17
C TYR A 79 -7.15 1.47 0.04
N LEU A 80 -7.97 0.71 0.76
CA LEU A 80 -8.67 1.23 1.94
C LEU A 80 -7.72 1.61 3.08
N GLN A 81 -6.56 0.97 3.17
CA GLN A 81 -5.55 1.27 4.19
C GLN A 81 -4.62 2.42 3.81
N SER A 82 -4.24 2.54 2.52
CA SER A 82 -3.28 3.54 2.06
C SER A 82 -3.94 4.78 1.45
N GLY A 83 -5.20 4.70 1.05
CA GLY A 83 -5.93 5.73 0.31
C GLY A 83 -5.53 5.85 -1.17
N VAL A 84 -4.58 5.04 -1.67
CA VAL A 84 -4.07 5.12 -3.05
C VAL A 84 -4.47 3.87 -3.82
N SER A 85 -5.16 4.06 -4.95
CA SER A 85 -5.64 2.92 -5.75
C SER A 85 -4.46 2.16 -6.38
N PRO A 86 -4.62 0.86 -6.70
CA PRO A 86 -3.56 0.07 -7.33
C PRO A 86 -3.06 0.68 -8.65
N TYR A 87 -3.98 1.19 -9.48
CA TYR A 87 -3.62 1.87 -10.72
C TYR A 87 -2.90 3.20 -10.46
N ALA A 88 -3.29 3.95 -9.43
CA ALA A 88 -2.56 5.17 -9.07
C ALA A 88 -1.13 4.85 -8.63
N TRP A 89 -0.92 3.75 -7.90
CA TRP A 89 0.42 3.23 -7.59
C TRP A 89 1.21 2.91 -8.85
N VAL A 90 0.67 2.10 -9.77
CA VAL A 90 1.39 1.74 -11.01
C VAL A 90 1.72 2.99 -11.84
N LEU A 91 0.77 3.91 -12.01
CA LEU A 91 0.98 5.12 -12.79
C LEU A 91 1.99 6.08 -12.15
N HIS A 92 1.85 6.37 -10.85
CA HIS A 92 2.73 7.31 -10.17
C HIS A 92 4.12 6.71 -9.95
N HIS A 93 4.19 5.48 -9.48
CA HIS A 93 5.42 4.89 -8.99
C HIS A 93 6.19 4.12 -10.06
N VAL A 94 5.52 3.23 -10.81
CA VAL A 94 6.21 2.40 -11.82
C VAL A 94 6.42 3.19 -13.12
N VAL A 95 5.34 3.70 -13.70
CA VAL A 95 5.37 4.43 -14.99
C VAL A 95 5.86 5.88 -14.81
N GLY A 96 5.64 6.46 -13.64
CA GLY A 96 6.10 7.81 -13.32
C GLY A 96 7.52 7.81 -12.78
N HIS A 97 7.66 7.48 -11.48
CA HIS A 97 8.91 7.60 -10.74
C HIS A 97 10.02 6.68 -11.28
N HIS A 98 9.81 5.37 -11.37
CA HIS A 98 10.86 4.46 -11.82
C HIS A 98 11.28 4.71 -13.27
N TYR A 99 10.32 4.96 -14.17
CA TYR A 99 10.62 5.26 -15.57
C TYR A 99 11.41 6.57 -15.73
N ASN A 100 11.06 7.61 -14.97
CA ASN A 100 11.68 8.94 -15.05
C ASN A 100 12.74 9.20 -13.98
N TYR A 101 13.18 8.19 -13.24
CA TYR A 101 14.06 8.35 -12.06
C TYR A 101 15.33 9.17 -12.34
N LEU A 102 15.88 9.08 -13.57
CA LEU A 102 17.06 9.85 -13.96
C LEU A 102 16.74 11.21 -14.61
N GLN A 103 15.48 11.47 -14.95
CA GLN A 103 14.97 12.71 -15.54
C GLN A 103 14.09 13.45 -14.52
N GLN A 104 14.74 14.10 -13.57
CA GLN A 104 14.11 14.65 -12.35
C GLN A 104 13.00 15.68 -12.62
N GLU A 105 13.01 16.34 -13.76
CA GLU A 105 12.00 17.31 -14.21
C GLU A 105 10.69 16.63 -14.63
N LYS A 106 10.73 15.31 -14.87
CA LYS A 106 9.58 14.48 -15.26
C LYS A 106 9.20 13.47 -14.18
N ASP A 107 10.06 13.26 -13.19
CA ASP A 107 9.81 12.36 -12.06
C ASP A 107 8.72 12.98 -11.15
N PRO A 108 7.58 12.29 -10.93
CA PRO A 108 6.55 12.78 -10.02
C PRO A 108 6.96 12.73 -8.54
N SER A 109 8.09 12.08 -8.22
CA SER A 109 8.72 12.03 -6.90
C SER A 109 10.23 12.29 -7.01
N PRO A 110 10.64 13.52 -7.38
CA PRO A 110 12.04 13.85 -7.60
C PRO A 110 12.79 13.98 -6.28
N TRP A 111 14.04 13.53 -6.25
CA TRP A 111 14.97 13.71 -5.13
C TRP A 111 15.78 15.00 -5.23
N LYS A 112 15.82 15.64 -6.41
CA LYS A 112 16.40 16.98 -6.60
C LYS A 112 15.36 18.07 -6.53
N ARG A 113 15.72 19.21 -5.95
CA ARG A 113 14.89 20.41 -5.95
C ARG A 113 14.91 21.06 -7.36
N PRO A 114 13.76 21.49 -7.91
CA PRO A 114 13.71 22.04 -9.27
C PRO A 114 14.50 23.34 -9.48
N HIS A 115 14.68 24.14 -8.43
CA HIS A 115 15.22 25.50 -8.55
C HIS A 115 16.76 25.56 -8.57
N ASP A 116 17.42 24.68 -7.81
CA ASP A 116 18.88 24.71 -7.61
C ASP A 116 19.56 23.33 -7.81
N GLY A 117 18.78 22.27 -8.05
CA GLY A 117 19.30 20.91 -8.25
C GLY A 117 19.89 20.28 -6.99
N SER A 118 19.77 20.91 -5.82
CA SER A 118 20.21 20.34 -4.55
C SER A 118 19.37 19.12 -4.17
N THR A 119 19.96 18.21 -3.39
CA THR A 119 19.28 17.00 -2.91
C THR A 119 18.46 17.30 -1.67
N MET A 120 17.30 16.66 -1.52
CA MET A 120 16.57 16.65 -0.24
C MET A 120 17.18 15.70 0.78
#